data_AF-A0A1A6GUN7-F1
#
_entry.id   AF-A0A1A6GUN7-F1
#
_cell.length_a   1.000
_cell.length_b   1.000
_cell.length_c   1.000
_cell.angle_alpha   90.00
_cell.angle_beta   90.00
_cell.angle_gamma   90.00
#
_symmetry.space_group_name_H-M   'P 1'
#
loop_
_entity.id
_entity.type
_entity.pdbx_description
1 polymer ?
#
loop_
_entity_poly.entity_id
_entity_poly.type
_entity_poly.pdbx_seq_one_letter_code
_entity_poly.pdbx_strand_id
1 'polypeptide(L)'
;MEKAKTHLKALLPKTIHDIMEELMTTFHAIIITQKIIYSPSGKLWHDDQKAAQNIIPVSKIVDKADLICLIEKATNYDDINEAIKQTSSDPLKGIMHYTKTT
;
A
#
# COMPACT_ATOMS: atom_id res chain seq x y z
N MET A 1 -1.31 10.40 -0.40
CA MET A 1 -1.89 9.09 -0.02
C MET A 1 -3.18 8.81 -0.77
N GLU A 2 -4.18 9.71 -0.74
CA GLU A 2 -5.46 9.53 -1.47
C GLU A 2 -5.33 9.08 -2.93
N LYS A 3 -4.49 9.74 -3.74
CA LYS A 3 -4.29 9.34 -5.15
C LYS A 3 -3.76 7.90 -5.31
N ALA A 4 -2.83 7.49 -4.46
CA ALA A 4 -2.30 6.12 -4.48
C ALA A 4 -3.35 5.12 -4.00
N LYS A 5 -4.17 5.50 -3.01
CA LYS A 5 -5.33 4.74 -2.53
C LYS A 5 -6.32 4.50 -3.67
N THR A 6 -6.63 5.53 -4.45
CA THR A 6 -7.50 5.43 -5.63
C THR A 6 -6.96 4.46 -6.66
N HIS A 7 -5.66 4.51 -6.97
CA HIS A 7 -5.05 3.58 -7.93
C HIS A 7 -5.04 2.13 -7.41
N LEU A 8 -4.73 1.91 -6.13
CA LEU A 8 -4.73 0.56 -5.54
C LEU A 8 -6.14 -0.03 -5.55
N LYS A 9 -7.15 0.75 -5.18
CA LYS A 9 -8.57 0.34 -5.22
C LYS A 9 -9.02 -0.06 -6.61
N ALA A 10 -8.56 0.66 -7.63
CA ALA A 10 -8.91 0.35 -9.02
C ALA A 10 -8.40 -1.03 -9.47
N LEU A 11 -7.44 -1.61 -8.74
CA LEU A 11 -6.90 -2.95 -8.99
C LEU A 11 -7.58 -4.05 -8.18
N LEU A 12 -8.45 -3.71 -7.21
CA LEU A 12 -9.14 -4.72 -6.40
C LEU A 12 -10.28 -5.36 -7.18
N PRO A 13 -10.47 -6.69 -7.07
CA PRO A 13 -11.62 -7.36 -7.67
C PRO A 13 -12.95 -6.78 -7.18
N LYS A 14 -13.96 -6.82 -8.05
CA LYS A 14 -15.33 -6.40 -7.73
C LYS A 14 -15.93 -7.17 -6.54
N THR A 15 -15.43 -8.36 -6.25
CA THR A 15 -15.83 -9.18 -5.09
C THR A 15 -15.49 -8.51 -3.75
N ILE A 16 -14.51 -7.60 -3.74
CA ILE A 16 -14.10 -6.81 -2.56
C ILE A 16 -14.64 -5.36 -2.69
N HIS A 17 -15.66 -5.11 -3.51
CA HIS A 17 -16.16 -3.75 -3.75
C HIS A 17 -17.11 -3.25 -2.63
N ASP A 18 -17.54 -4.12 -1.72
CA ASP A 18 -18.38 -3.78 -0.55
C ASP A 18 -17.52 -3.41 0.68
N ILE A 19 -16.49 -2.58 0.48
CA ILE A 19 -15.65 -2.03 1.57
C ILE A 19 -16.38 -0.87 2.23
N MET A 20 -16.66 -1.01 3.52
CA MET A 20 -17.33 0.03 4.34
C MET A 20 -16.33 1.06 4.86
N GLU A 21 -15.23 0.57 5.45
CA GLU A 21 -14.15 1.40 5.99
C GLU A 21 -12.81 0.82 5.60
N GLU A 22 -11.80 1.67 5.53
CA GLU A 22 -10.46 1.24 5.16
C GLU A 22 -9.38 2.12 5.78
N LEU A 23 -8.26 1.48 6.05
CA LEU A 23 -7.02 2.11 6.46
C LEU A 23 -5.90 1.55 5.57
N MET A 24 -5.10 2.45 5.00
CA MET A 24 -3.96 2.07 4.18
C MET A 24 -2.69 2.63 4.81
N THR A 25 -1.72 1.76 5.04
CA THR A 25 -0.36 2.12 5.44
C THR A 25 0.60 1.75 4.32
N THR A 26 1.64 2.55 4.12
CA THR A 26 2.56 2.33 3.00
C THR A 26 4.00 2.32 3.49
N PHE A 27 4.77 1.39 2.97
CA PHE A 27 6.21 1.34 3.16
C PHE A 27 6.88 1.95 1.93
N HIS A 28 7.86 2.79 2.18
CA HIS A 28 8.64 3.47 1.14
C HIS A 28 10.12 3.21 1.40
N ALA A 29 10.86 2.91 0.33
CA ALA A 29 12.31 2.80 0.41
C ALA A 29 12.96 4.17 0.67
N ILE A 30 14.19 4.16 1.17
CA ILE A 30 15.00 5.39 1.29
C ILE A 30 15.33 5.89 -0.12
N ILE A 31 15.12 7.18 -0.37
CA ILE A 31 15.50 7.86 -1.61
C ILE A 31 16.58 8.92 -1.33
N ILE A 32 17.06 9.56 -2.40
CA ILE A 32 18.21 10.47 -2.36
C ILE A 32 17.96 11.71 -1.48
N THR A 33 16.69 12.08 -1.28
CA THR A 33 16.32 13.29 -0.53
C THR A 33 16.24 13.08 0.98
N GLN A 34 16.23 11.83 1.47
CA GLN A 34 16.27 11.57 2.91
C GLN A 34 17.67 11.75 3.49
N LYS A 35 17.73 12.16 4.75
CA LYS A 35 18.98 12.49 5.44
C LYS A 35 19.74 11.23 5.90
N ILE A 36 21.04 11.22 5.67
CA ILE A 36 21.97 10.16 6.15
C ILE A 36 22.43 10.38 7.60
N ILE A 37 22.42 11.64 8.05
CA ILE A 37 22.78 12.08 9.40
C ILE A 37 21.68 13.01 9.94
N TYR A 38 21.61 13.22 11.25
CA TYR A 38 20.67 14.18 11.82
C TYR A 38 20.94 15.58 11.25
N SER A 39 19.95 16.21 10.63
CA SER A 39 20.12 17.49 9.94
C SER A 39 18.78 18.21 9.81
N PRO A 40 18.73 19.52 10.09
CA PRO A 40 17.51 20.30 9.90
C PRO A 40 16.94 20.16 8.48
N SER A 41 15.67 19.81 8.39
CA SER A 41 14.87 19.68 7.18
C SER A 41 14.18 21.02 6.83
N GLY A 42 13.90 21.86 7.84
CA GLY A 42 13.13 23.08 7.67
C GLY A 42 11.65 22.83 7.30
N LYS A 43 11.21 21.57 7.43
CA LYS A 43 9.84 21.12 7.16
C LYS A 43 9.26 20.50 8.43
N LEU A 44 9.29 19.18 8.54
CA LEU A 44 8.76 18.43 9.68
C LEU A 44 9.91 17.94 10.55
N TRP A 45 9.75 18.00 11.87
CA TRP A 45 10.77 17.63 12.85
C TRP A 45 11.23 16.16 12.73
N HIS A 46 10.36 15.26 12.26
CA HIS A 46 10.70 13.85 12.07
C HIS A 46 11.52 13.61 10.79
N ASP A 47 11.58 14.56 9.86
CA ASP A 47 12.44 14.48 8.67
C ASP A 47 13.92 14.76 9.01
N ASP A 48 14.20 15.27 10.21
CA ASP A 48 15.56 15.58 10.64
C ASP A 48 16.34 14.33 11.06
N GLN A 49 15.71 13.16 11.03
CA GLN A 49 16.27 11.89 11.50
C GLN A 49 17.10 11.16 10.44
N LYS A 50 18.00 10.27 10.90
CA LYS A 50 18.75 9.35 10.03
C LYS A 50 17.82 8.30 9.43
N ALA A 51 17.54 8.40 8.13
CA ALA A 51 16.56 7.52 7.48
C ALA A 51 17.00 6.04 7.42
N ALA A 52 18.31 5.76 7.45
CA ALA A 52 18.84 4.39 7.43
C ALA A 52 18.69 3.64 8.76
N GLN A 53 18.35 4.33 9.85
CA GLN A 53 18.35 3.76 11.20
C GLN A 53 17.01 3.93 11.93
N ASN A 54 16.08 4.71 11.38
CA ASN A 54 14.83 5.06 12.02
C ASN A 54 13.64 4.80 11.10
N ILE A 55 12.48 4.51 11.70
CA ILE A 55 11.20 4.53 11.00
C ILE A 55 10.71 5.98 11.02
N ILE A 56 10.64 6.60 9.84
CA ILE A 56 10.20 7.99 9.68
C ILE A 56 8.75 7.98 9.17
N PRO A 57 7.77 8.48 9.94
CA PRO A 57 6.41 8.60 9.45
C PRO A 57 6.34 9.65 8.34
N VAL A 58 5.76 9.28 7.20
CA VAL A 58 5.61 10.18 6.04
C VAL A 58 4.18 10.17 5.54
N SER A 59 3.73 11.32 5.02
CA SER A 59 2.36 11.47 4.52
C SER A 59 2.20 11.11 3.04
N LYS A 60 3.31 11.06 2.28
CA LYS A 60 3.29 10.94 0.81
C LYS A 60 4.53 10.19 0.33
N ILE A 61 4.31 8.98 -0.19
CA ILE A 61 4.94 8.23 -1.30
C ILE A 61 4.54 6.76 -1.08
N VAL A 62 4.29 6.00 -2.16
CA VAL A 62 3.81 4.61 -2.06
C VAL A 62 4.60 3.74 -3.02
N ASP A 63 5.39 2.80 -2.46
CA ASP A 63 6.00 1.70 -3.23
C ASP A 63 5.27 0.39 -2.92
N LYS A 64 5.04 0.13 -1.62
CA LYS A 64 4.29 -1.00 -1.12
C LYS A 64 3.18 -0.53 -0.19
N ALA A 65 2.01 -1.15 -0.29
CA ALA A 65 0.85 -0.79 0.50
C ALA A 65 0.31 -2.01 1.25
N ASP A 66 -0.02 -1.79 2.51
CA ASP A 66 -0.82 -2.68 3.32
C ASP A 66 -2.20 -2.06 3.47
N LEU A 67 -3.22 -2.79 3.04
CA LEU A 67 -4.62 -2.36 3.08
C LEU A 67 -5.36 -3.20 4.11
N ILE A 68 -5.98 -2.51 5.07
CA ILE A 68 -6.92 -3.09 6.03
C ILE A 68 -8.28 -2.52 5.67
N CYS A 69 -9.28 -3.39 5.48
CA CYS A 69 -10.64 -2.97 5.16
C CYS A 69 -11.66 -3.75 5.98
N LEU A 70 -12.74 -3.05 6.35
CA LEU A 70 -13.96 -3.65 6.86
C LEU A 70 -14.89 -3.90 5.68
N ILE A 71 -15.33 -5.15 5.55
CA ILE A 71 -16.21 -5.61 4.46
C ILE A 71 -17.62 -5.84 5.00
N GLU A 72 -18.62 -5.47 4.21
CA GLU A 72 -20.03 -5.63 4.60
C GLU A 72 -20.47 -7.10 4.57
N LYS A 73 -20.00 -7.85 3.56
CA LYS A 73 -20.29 -9.28 3.42
C LYS A 73 -19.11 -10.09 3.92
N ALA A 74 -19.40 -11.07 4.77
CA ALA A 74 -18.39 -12.05 5.19
C ALA A 74 -17.85 -12.80 3.96
N THR A 75 -16.53 -12.81 3.80
CA THR A 75 -15.83 -13.53 2.74
C THR A 75 -14.65 -14.31 3.33
N ASN A 76 -14.33 -15.46 2.74
CA ASN A 76 -13.19 -16.26 3.18
C ASN A 76 -11.90 -15.77 2.50
N TYR A 77 -10.77 -15.98 3.17
CA TYR A 77 -9.44 -15.68 2.65
C TYR A 77 -9.15 -16.41 1.33
N ASP A 78 -9.60 -17.65 1.19
CA ASP A 78 -9.39 -18.42 -0.03
C ASP A 78 -10.16 -17.81 -1.22
N ASP A 79 -11.42 -17.40 -1.01
CA ASP A 79 -12.23 -16.73 -2.04
C ASP A 79 -11.59 -15.40 -2.47
N ILE A 80 -11.04 -14.64 -1.52
CA ILE A 80 -10.31 -13.39 -1.79
C ILE A 80 -9.10 -13.67 -2.67
N ASN A 81 -8.30 -14.68 -2.33
CA ASN A 81 -7.10 -15.04 -3.10
C ASN A 81 -7.44 -15.50 -4.51
N GLU A 82 -8.49 -16.30 -4.67
CA GLU A 82 -8.95 -16.75 -5.98
C GLU A 82 -9.43 -15.56 -6.83
N ALA A 83 -10.23 -14.65 -6.25
CA ALA A 83 -10.69 -13.46 -6.94
C ALA A 83 -9.53 -12.55 -7.37
N ILE A 84 -8.53 -12.35 -6.51
CA ILE A 84 -7.34 -11.55 -6.82
C ILE A 84 -6.51 -12.24 -7.92
N LYS A 85 -6.30 -13.55 -7.80
CA LYS A 85 -5.55 -14.33 -8.78
C LYS A 85 -6.22 -14.30 -10.15
N GLN A 86 -7.54 -14.47 -10.21
CA GLN A 86 -8.32 -14.37 -11.43
C GLN A 86 -8.20 -12.97 -12.03
N THR A 87 -8.44 -11.91 -11.25
CA THR A 87 -8.34 -10.51 -11.68
C THR A 87 -6.96 -10.16 -12.22
N SER A 88 -5.90 -10.69 -11.60
CA SER A 88 -4.52 -10.50 -12.07
C SER A 88 -4.24 -11.16 -13.43
N SER A 89 -4.93 -12.28 -13.73
CA SER A 89 -4.80 -12.99 -15.00
C SER A 89 -5.69 -12.39 -16.09
N ASP A 90 -6.85 -11.86 -15.73
CA ASP A 90 -7.85 -11.20 -16.56
C ASP A 90 -8.81 -10.43 -15.63
N PRO A 91 -9.04 -9.10 -15.71
CA PRO A 91 -8.72 -8.14 -16.78
C PRO A 91 -7.39 -7.38 -16.61
N LEU A 92 -6.66 -7.57 -15.51
CA LEU A 92 -5.46 -6.78 -15.20
C LEU A 92 -4.15 -7.45 -15.65
N LYS A 93 -4.22 -8.28 -16.69
CA LYS A 93 -3.07 -8.98 -17.23
C LYS A 93 -1.96 -8.01 -17.62
N GLY A 94 -0.77 -8.22 -17.07
CA GLY A 94 0.39 -7.35 -17.32
C GLY A 94 0.43 -6.07 -16.48
N ILE A 95 -0.61 -5.79 -15.69
CA ILE A 95 -0.66 -4.66 -14.75
C ILE A 95 -0.54 -5.17 -13.31
N MET A 96 -1.32 -6.20 -12.97
CA MET A 96 -1.35 -6.80 -11.65
C MET A 96 -0.74 -8.20 -11.70
N HIS A 97 0.12 -8.52 -10.73
CA HIS A 97 0.69 -9.85 -10.57
C HIS A 97 0.32 -10.40 -9.19
N TYR A 98 -0.19 -11.63 -9.15
CA TYR A 98 -0.46 -12.35 -7.91
C TYR A 98 0.62 -13.39 -7.65
N THR A 99 1.15 -13.41 -6.43
CA THR A 99 2.12 -14.41 -5.97
C THR A 99 1.70 -14.96 -4.60
N LYS A 100 1.90 -16.27 -4.40
CA LYS A 100 1.71 -16.95 -3.12
C LYS A 100 2.92 -17.85 -2.92
N THR A 101 3.76 -17.54 -1.95
CA THR A 101 4.85 -18.43 -1.53
C THR A 101 4.31 -19.45 -0.54
N THR A 102 4.64 -20.72 -0.77
CA THR A 102 4.42 -21.84 0.15
C THR A 102 5.31 -21.75 1.37
#